data_AF-A0A7J4T8K1-F1
#
_entry.id   AF-A0A7J4T8K1-F1
#
_cell.length_a   1.000
_cell.length_b   1.000
_cell.length_c   1.000
_cell.angle_alpha   90.00
_cell.angle_beta   90.00
_cell.angle_gamma   90.00
#
_symmetry.space_group_name_H-M   'P 1'
#
loop_
_entity.id
_entity.type
_entity.pdbx_description
1 polymer ?
#
loop_
_entity_poly.entity_id
_entity_poly.type
_entity_poly.pdbx_seq_one_letter_code
_entity_poly.pdbx_strand_id
1 'polypeptide(L)'
;MLIYEQEYLKMLETAFNFLFRKGKPVNGSPLNQAKHEFIVTNGGCCLHCGIRLTRKNSNTEHIHDRALGGINESSNKIIMCTSCNLARNKTMQIYLGPPSYWQGFPGNWDRVKKYLLWNAVTVDKGHDAGESYPEVHHIFESILQSNGKPIKPPSHWFGRGNYCDIIVTEPKRRGFWIRVFDRIFGYESSQNTPVIAVNRTNHRENIEERVKPEREILKIDESFRHHILAALSTIQGEIDLATFSSYFQLYLVSKDMRKQSLKQFAHSFGIPKRRSFIEIIEDYFSNEIDYRRVGQTVVYITMKNREVFEYLANEDE
;
A
#
# COMPACT_ATOMS: atom_id res chain seq x y z
N MET A 1 25.99 8.74 -3.90
CA MET A 1 24.50 8.71 -3.87
C MET A 1 24.10 7.28 -3.57
N LEU A 2 23.36 7.03 -2.48
CA LEU A 2 23.01 5.67 -2.06
C LEU A 2 22.09 5.03 -3.11
N ILE A 3 22.49 3.86 -3.64
CA ILE A 3 21.94 3.19 -4.84
C ILE A 3 20.41 3.03 -4.79
N TYR A 4 19.82 2.94 -3.59
CA TYR A 4 18.41 2.61 -3.40
C TYR A 4 17.48 3.79 -3.07
N GLU A 5 17.99 5.01 -2.87
CA GLU A 5 17.12 6.12 -2.45
C GLU A 5 15.99 6.43 -3.44
N GLN A 6 16.30 6.42 -4.75
CA GLN A 6 15.31 6.66 -5.80
C GLN A 6 14.25 5.54 -5.85
N GLU A 7 14.67 4.28 -5.72
CA GLU A 7 13.77 3.11 -5.75
C GLU A 7 12.73 3.16 -4.62
N TYR A 8 13.12 3.68 -3.45
CA TYR A 8 12.25 3.75 -2.27
C TYR A 8 11.82 5.18 -1.89
N LEU A 9 11.86 6.13 -2.84
CA LEU A 9 11.56 7.55 -2.57
C LEU A 9 10.21 7.75 -1.88
N LYS A 10 9.14 7.12 -2.39
CA LYS A 10 7.79 7.23 -1.83
C LYS A 10 7.70 6.76 -0.37
N MET A 11 8.45 5.71 -0.01
CA MET A 11 8.56 5.26 1.38
C MET A 11 9.22 6.35 2.23
N LEU A 12 10.34 6.89 1.75
CA LEU A 12 11.12 7.90 2.47
C LEU A 12 10.30 9.18 2.66
N GLU A 13 9.57 9.64 1.65
CA GLU A 13 8.67 10.79 1.76
C GLU A 13 7.55 10.55 2.78
N THR A 14 6.98 9.34 2.81
CA THR A 14 5.94 8.99 3.78
C THR A 14 6.49 9.06 5.21
N ALA A 15 7.69 8.50 5.43
CA ALA A 15 8.35 8.52 6.74
C ALA A 15 8.76 9.94 7.16
N PHE A 16 9.33 10.71 6.23
CA PHE A 16 9.71 12.10 6.46
C PHE A 16 8.50 12.93 6.90
N ASN A 17 7.40 12.85 6.14
CA ASN A 17 6.16 13.56 6.46
C ASN A 17 5.56 13.11 7.80
N PHE A 18 5.63 11.81 8.11
CA PHE A 18 5.16 11.29 9.39
C PHE A 18 5.95 11.86 10.57
N LEU A 19 7.29 11.85 10.50
CA LEU A 19 8.14 12.39 11.56
C LEU A 19 8.02 13.91 11.69
N PHE A 20 8.01 14.63 10.56
CA PHE A 20 7.81 16.08 10.54
C PHE A 20 6.49 16.49 11.22
N ARG A 21 5.41 15.74 10.98
CA ARG A 21 4.10 15.99 11.59
C ARG A 21 3.95 15.43 13.01
N LYS A 22 4.99 14.83 13.58
CA LYS A 22 4.94 14.13 14.89
C LYS A 22 3.81 13.10 14.93
N GLY A 23 3.70 12.32 13.85
CA GLY A 23 2.65 11.34 13.65
C GLY A 23 2.58 10.31 14.77
N LYS A 24 1.37 9.84 15.06
CA LYS A 24 1.14 8.73 15.98
C LYS A 24 0.96 7.43 15.20
N PRO A 25 1.64 6.33 15.57
CA PRO A 25 1.43 5.05 14.93
C PRO A 25 -0.02 4.60 15.18
N VAL A 26 -0.71 4.18 14.12
CA VAL A 26 -2.04 3.57 14.23
C VAL A 26 -1.89 2.10 14.68
N ASN A 27 -2.97 1.43 15.12
CA ASN A 27 -2.93 0.01 15.52
C ASN A 27 -2.75 -0.94 14.34
N GLY A 28 -1.98 -2.01 14.54
CA GLY A 28 -1.57 -2.97 13.51
C GLY A 28 -2.58 -4.06 13.30
N SER A 29 -2.60 -4.62 12.09
CA SER A 29 -3.18 -5.93 11.86
C SER A 29 -2.11 -6.87 11.31
N PRO A 30 -2.16 -8.16 11.66
CA PRO A 30 -1.30 -9.14 11.03
C PRO A 30 -1.65 -9.29 9.54
N LEU A 31 -0.87 -10.10 8.84
CA LEU A 31 -1.24 -10.60 7.52
C LEU A 31 -2.48 -11.49 7.69
N ASN A 32 -3.31 -11.63 6.66
CA ASN A 32 -4.44 -12.56 6.70
C ASN A 32 -3.93 -13.98 7.03
N GLN A 33 -4.62 -14.66 7.95
CA GLN A 33 -4.30 -16.03 8.38
C GLN A 33 -4.06 -16.99 7.21
N ALA A 34 -4.85 -16.88 6.13
CA ALA A 34 -4.69 -17.73 4.94
C ALA A 34 -3.36 -17.48 4.21
N LYS A 35 -2.90 -16.23 4.16
CA LYS A 35 -1.59 -15.90 3.58
C LYS A 35 -0.44 -16.40 4.43
N HIS A 36 -0.55 -16.25 5.76
CA HIS A 36 0.44 -16.81 6.68
C HIS A 36 0.51 -18.34 6.53
N GLU A 37 -0.65 -19.01 6.46
CA GLU A 37 -0.71 -20.46 6.30
C GLU A 37 -0.07 -20.94 5.01
N PHE A 38 -0.33 -20.25 3.91
CA PHE A 38 0.26 -20.58 2.62
C PHE A 38 1.78 -20.49 2.64
N ILE A 39 2.33 -19.41 3.20
CA ILE A 39 3.78 -19.23 3.33
C ILE A 39 4.40 -20.40 4.12
N VAL A 40 3.79 -20.77 5.25
CA VAL A 40 4.27 -21.87 6.09
C VAL A 40 4.16 -23.22 5.38
N THR A 41 3.02 -23.49 4.74
CA THR A 41 2.73 -24.78 4.08
C THR A 41 3.63 -25.00 2.85
N ASN A 42 3.97 -23.93 2.13
CA ASN A 42 4.89 -23.98 0.99
C ASN A 42 6.37 -23.93 1.40
N GLY A 43 6.69 -24.15 2.69
CA GLY A 43 8.07 -24.27 3.14
C GLY A 43 8.84 -22.95 3.16
N GLY A 44 8.16 -21.82 3.36
CA GLY A 44 8.81 -20.52 3.47
C GLY A 44 9.84 -20.48 4.60
N CYS A 45 11.00 -19.89 4.32
CA CYS A 45 12.05 -19.66 5.30
C CYS A 45 12.14 -18.19 5.69
N CYS A 46 12.66 -17.95 6.89
CA CYS A 46 12.95 -16.59 7.36
C CYS A 46 14.06 -15.98 6.49
N LEU A 47 13.78 -14.81 5.96
CA LEU A 47 14.69 -14.02 5.12
C LEU A 47 16.13 -13.91 5.68
N HIS A 48 16.28 -13.67 6.98
CA HIS A 48 17.59 -13.36 7.57
C HIS A 48 18.40 -14.58 8.02
N CYS A 49 17.76 -15.66 8.45
CA CYS A 49 18.46 -16.78 9.10
C CYS A 49 18.18 -18.14 8.47
N GLY A 50 17.37 -18.18 7.41
CA GLY A 50 17.06 -19.40 6.69
C GLY A 50 16.20 -20.42 7.44
N ILE A 51 15.80 -20.15 8.69
CA ILE A 51 14.97 -21.09 9.46
C ILE A 51 13.60 -21.25 8.79
N ARG A 52 13.13 -22.49 8.69
CA ARG A 52 11.78 -22.78 8.20
C ARG A 52 10.72 -22.16 9.10
N LEU A 53 9.78 -21.45 8.49
CA LEU A 53 8.69 -20.77 9.18
C LEU A 53 7.57 -21.76 9.51
N THR A 54 6.99 -21.57 10.70
CA THR A 54 5.84 -22.30 11.23
C THR A 54 4.94 -21.27 11.92
N ARG A 55 3.67 -21.61 12.17
CA ARG A 55 2.77 -20.74 12.96
C ARG A 55 3.31 -20.38 14.34
N LYS A 56 4.12 -21.26 14.95
CA LYS A 56 4.62 -21.08 16.33
C LYS A 56 5.87 -20.22 16.42
N ASN A 57 6.67 -20.15 15.36
CA ASN A 57 7.97 -19.47 15.37
C ASN A 57 8.03 -18.25 14.44
N SER A 58 6.90 -17.80 13.90
CA SER A 58 6.85 -16.69 12.94
C SER A 58 5.70 -15.73 13.21
N ASN A 59 5.95 -14.44 12.95
CA ASN A 59 5.01 -13.35 13.11
C ASN A 59 4.90 -12.54 11.83
N THR A 60 3.79 -11.82 11.66
CA THR A 60 3.74 -10.73 10.68
C THR A 60 4.51 -9.54 11.22
N GLU A 61 5.38 -8.96 10.39
CA GLU A 61 6.11 -7.73 10.69
C GLU A 61 5.91 -6.70 9.59
N HIS A 62 6.01 -5.41 9.93
CA HIS A 62 6.00 -4.33 8.97
C HIS A 62 7.41 -4.09 8.40
N ILE A 63 7.56 -3.95 7.08
CA ILE A 63 8.86 -3.66 6.45
C ILE A 63 9.30 -2.24 6.81
N HIS A 64 8.36 -1.31 6.80
CA HIS A 64 8.56 0.05 7.30
C HIS A 64 7.88 0.10 8.66
N ASP A 65 8.68 0.33 9.71
CA ASP A 65 8.18 0.42 11.06
C ASP A 65 7.14 1.51 11.21
N ARG A 66 6.09 1.20 11.94
CA ARG A 66 4.96 2.11 12.10
C ARG A 66 5.27 3.34 12.94
N ALA A 67 6.21 3.19 13.87
CA ALA A 67 6.77 4.29 14.63
C ALA A 67 7.55 5.28 13.74
N LEU A 68 7.81 4.92 12.49
CA LEU A 68 8.49 5.73 11.47
C LEU A 68 7.59 6.04 10.26
N GLY A 69 6.27 5.83 10.36
CA GLY A 69 5.32 6.16 9.29
C GLY A 69 4.91 4.99 8.39
N GLY A 70 5.28 3.76 8.75
CA GLY A 70 4.82 2.56 8.06
C GLY A 70 3.30 2.41 8.01
N ILE A 71 2.76 2.18 6.80
CA ILE A 71 1.33 1.96 6.55
C ILE A 71 0.91 0.51 6.81
N ASN A 72 -0.35 0.30 7.16
CA ASN A 72 -0.89 -1.03 7.48
C ASN A 72 -1.42 -1.79 6.25
N GLU A 73 -0.60 -1.87 5.21
CA GLU A 73 -0.96 -2.53 3.95
C GLU A 73 -0.19 -3.84 3.76
N SER A 74 -0.70 -4.75 2.93
CA SER A 74 -0.03 -6.03 2.63
C SER A 74 1.34 -5.86 1.97
N SER A 75 1.52 -4.79 1.19
CA SER A 75 2.79 -4.39 0.57
C SER A 75 3.87 -3.98 1.59
N ASN A 76 3.45 -3.61 2.81
CA ASN A 76 4.34 -3.26 3.91
C ASN A 76 4.42 -4.38 4.96
N LYS A 77 4.00 -5.60 4.65
CA LYS A 77 4.01 -6.72 5.60
C LYS A 77 4.88 -7.86 5.08
N ILE A 78 5.57 -8.54 5.99
CA ILE A 78 6.32 -9.78 5.74
C ILE A 78 6.00 -10.79 6.83
N ILE A 79 6.31 -12.07 6.58
CA ILE A 79 6.40 -13.08 7.64
C ILE A 79 7.87 -13.32 7.95
N MET A 80 8.25 -13.21 9.21
CA MET A 80 9.62 -13.46 9.65
C MET A 80 9.62 -14.27 10.96
N CYS A 81 10.72 -14.95 11.26
CA CYS A 81 10.80 -15.70 12.50
C CYS A 81 10.85 -14.76 13.71
N THR A 82 10.30 -15.20 14.85
CA THR A 82 10.20 -14.38 16.07
C THR A 82 11.57 -13.89 16.56
N SER A 83 12.62 -14.70 16.39
CA SER A 83 13.99 -14.34 16.77
C SER A 83 14.55 -13.19 15.92
N CYS A 84 14.38 -13.24 14.59
CA CYS A 84 14.83 -12.16 13.72
C CYS A 84 13.97 -10.90 13.88
N ASN A 85 12.68 -11.05 14.18
CA ASN A 85 11.83 -9.91 14.53
C ASN A 85 12.38 -9.19 15.78
N LEU A 86 12.63 -9.95 16.85
CA LEU A 86 13.22 -9.39 18.06
C LEU A 86 14.57 -8.72 17.80
N ALA A 87 15.43 -9.34 16.99
CA ALA A 87 16.72 -8.77 16.61
C ALA A 87 16.54 -7.44 15.86
N ARG A 88 15.61 -7.38 14.90
CA ARG A 88 15.30 -6.18 14.12
C ARG A 88 14.79 -5.02 14.99
N ASN A 89 13.89 -5.32 15.94
CA ASN A 89 13.42 -4.32 16.91
C ASN A 89 14.56 -3.79 17.79
N LYS A 90 15.47 -4.67 18.23
CA LYS A 90 16.68 -4.26 18.97
C LYS A 90 17.62 -3.43 18.11
N THR A 91 17.84 -3.80 16.85
CA THR A 91 18.62 -3.02 15.89
C THR A 91 18.07 -1.61 15.77
N MET A 92 16.76 -1.44 15.62
CA MET A 92 16.13 -0.12 15.58
C MET A 92 16.43 0.70 16.84
N GLN A 93 16.29 0.10 18.03
CA GLN A 93 16.50 0.80 19.29
C GLN A 93 17.97 1.20 19.50
N ILE A 94 18.92 0.32 19.16
CA ILE A 94 20.35 0.63 19.25
C ILE A 94 20.73 1.69 18.21
N TYR A 95 20.22 1.56 16.98
CA TYR A 95 20.63 2.40 15.86
C TYR A 95 19.91 3.75 15.79
N LEU A 96 18.68 3.89 16.30
CA LEU A 96 17.92 5.15 16.27
C LEU A 96 17.71 5.75 17.67
N GLY A 97 17.91 4.97 18.73
CA GLY A 97 17.60 5.35 20.10
C GLY A 97 16.19 4.94 20.54
N PRO A 98 15.73 5.42 21.71
CA PRO A 98 14.41 5.09 22.23
C PRO A 98 13.27 5.70 21.37
N PRO A 99 12.05 5.17 21.47
CA PRO A 99 10.87 5.70 20.78
C PRO A 99 10.60 7.19 21.06
N SER A 100 9.83 7.83 20.17
CA SER A 100 9.73 9.29 19.96
C SER A 100 10.77 9.82 18.97
N TYR A 101 10.99 9.06 17.89
CA TYR A 101 11.95 9.36 16.82
C TYR A 101 11.82 10.75 16.18
N TRP A 102 10.64 11.39 16.29
CA TRP A 102 10.40 12.77 15.87
C TRP A 102 11.17 13.81 16.70
N GLN A 103 11.59 13.50 17.94
CA GLN A 103 12.32 14.44 18.80
C GLN A 103 13.72 14.76 18.27
N GLY A 104 14.36 13.80 17.61
CA GLY A 104 15.66 14.01 16.96
C GLY A 104 15.56 14.56 15.54
N PHE A 105 14.35 14.75 15.01
CA PHE A 105 14.12 15.16 13.63
C PHE A 105 14.18 16.69 13.47
N PRO A 106 14.78 17.25 12.41
CA PRO A 106 15.38 16.55 11.25
C PRO A 106 16.83 16.08 11.46
N GLY A 107 17.46 16.39 12.58
CA GLY A 107 18.89 16.12 12.82
C GLY A 107 19.30 14.64 12.72
N ASN A 108 18.39 13.70 12.97
CA ASN A 108 18.62 12.25 12.86
C ASN A 108 18.07 11.64 11.55
N TRP A 109 17.61 12.44 10.59
CA TRP A 109 16.94 11.94 9.39
C TRP A 109 17.81 10.98 8.57
N ASP A 110 19.11 11.24 8.44
CA ASP A 110 20.03 10.36 7.72
C ASP A 110 20.04 8.93 8.31
N ARG A 111 20.07 8.82 9.65
CA ARG A 111 20.00 7.52 10.34
C ARG A 111 18.65 6.83 10.11
N VAL A 112 17.54 7.57 10.25
CA VAL A 112 16.21 7.00 9.97
C VAL A 112 16.13 6.48 8.54
N LYS A 113 16.61 7.27 7.57
CA LYS A 113 16.63 6.93 6.15
C LYS A 113 17.38 5.62 5.91
N LYS A 114 18.61 5.51 6.43
CA LYS A 114 19.44 4.30 6.28
C LYS A 114 18.80 3.07 6.91
N TYR A 115 18.19 3.19 8.09
CA TYR A 115 17.47 2.09 8.73
C TYR A 115 16.26 1.63 7.89
N LEU A 116 15.47 2.57 7.34
CA LEU A 116 14.33 2.25 6.49
C LEU A 116 14.77 1.57 5.18
N LEU A 117 15.82 2.08 4.55
CA LEU A 117 16.37 1.50 3.32
C LEU A 117 16.95 0.10 3.59
N TRP A 118 17.67 -0.10 4.69
CA TRP A 118 18.16 -1.42 5.10
C TRP A 118 17.02 -2.44 5.25
N ASN A 119 15.91 -2.05 5.88
CA ASN A 119 14.73 -2.91 5.99
C ASN A 119 14.13 -3.27 4.61
N ALA A 120 13.95 -2.28 3.74
CA ALA A 120 13.34 -2.49 2.43
C ALA A 120 14.22 -3.37 1.53
N VAL A 121 15.50 -3.03 1.44
CA VAL A 121 16.48 -3.71 0.58
C VAL A 121 16.71 -5.14 1.01
N THR A 122 16.81 -5.41 2.33
CA THR A 122 16.97 -6.79 2.80
C THR A 122 15.76 -7.66 2.44
N VAL A 123 14.55 -7.10 2.49
CA VAL A 123 13.32 -7.82 2.13
C VAL A 123 13.22 -8.09 0.64
N ASP A 124 13.49 -7.08 -0.18
CA ASP A 124 13.27 -7.15 -1.62
C ASP A 124 14.43 -7.82 -2.36
N LYS A 125 15.67 -7.68 -1.87
CA LYS A 125 16.89 -8.15 -2.54
C LYS A 125 17.63 -9.26 -1.78
N GLY A 126 17.16 -9.64 -0.59
CA GLY A 126 17.78 -10.70 0.21
C GLY A 126 18.67 -10.16 1.33
N HIS A 127 19.05 -11.03 2.26
CA HIS A 127 19.78 -10.66 3.46
C HIS A 127 21.08 -9.88 3.18
N ASP A 128 21.89 -10.37 2.25
CA ASP A 128 23.22 -9.84 1.93
C ASP A 128 23.17 -8.42 1.32
N ALA A 129 22.03 -8.02 0.77
CA ALA A 129 21.85 -6.66 0.27
C ALA A 129 21.87 -5.62 1.42
N GLY A 130 21.75 -6.06 2.66
CA GLY A 130 21.93 -5.25 3.86
C GLY A 130 23.33 -4.63 3.98
N GLU A 131 24.36 -5.23 3.36
CA GLU A 131 25.75 -4.72 3.33
C GLU A 131 25.89 -3.33 2.72
N SER A 132 24.88 -2.86 1.97
CA SER A 132 24.83 -1.48 1.49
C SER A 132 24.62 -0.45 2.61
N TYR A 133 24.25 -0.91 3.81
CA TYR A 133 24.04 -0.11 5.03
C TYR A 133 24.76 -0.78 6.22
N PRO A 134 26.10 -0.86 6.18
CA PRO A 134 26.89 -1.70 7.08
C PRO A 134 26.69 -1.35 8.56
N GLU A 135 26.47 -0.09 8.90
CA GLU A 135 26.24 0.33 10.28
C GLU A 135 24.94 -0.23 10.88
N VAL A 136 23.90 -0.44 10.07
CA VAL A 136 22.64 -1.06 10.52
C VAL A 136 22.77 -2.58 10.47
N HIS A 137 23.38 -3.09 9.40
CA HIS A 137 23.50 -4.51 9.15
C HIS A 137 24.35 -5.22 10.20
N HIS A 138 25.53 -4.69 10.53
CA HIS A 138 26.41 -5.27 11.54
C HIS A 138 25.76 -5.29 12.94
N ILE A 139 24.95 -4.28 13.29
CA ILE A 139 24.19 -4.30 14.55
C ILE A 139 23.22 -5.49 14.54
N PHE A 140 22.48 -5.68 13.46
CA PHE A 140 21.55 -6.79 13.34
C PHE A 140 22.26 -8.16 13.40
N GLU A 141 23.34 -8.33 12.65
CA GLU A 141 24.11 -9.57 12.63
C GLU A 141 24.75 -9.89 13.99
N SER A 142 25.32 -8.90 14.68
CA SER A 142 25.89 -9.09 16.01
C SER A 142 24.83 -9.53 17.03
N ILE A 143 23.59 -9.05 16.90
CA ILE A 143 22.47 -9.52 17.72
C ILE A 143 22.12 -10.98 17.37
N LEU A 144 22.12 -11.36 16.09
CA LEU A 144 21.85 -12.76 15.72
C LEU A 144 22.95 -13.71 16.20
N GLN A 145 24.21 -13.34 16.03
CA GLN A 145 25.38 -14.11 16.46
C GLN A 145 25.40 -14.29 17.98
N SER A 146 25.15 -13.23 18.75
CA SER A 146 25.08 -13.31 20.22
C SER A 146 23.91 -14.19 20.72
N ASN A 147 22.86 -14.37 19.91
CA ASN A 147 21.78 -15.30 20.18
C ASN A 147 22.03 -16.73 19.62
N GLY A 148 23.25 -17.01 19.14
CA GLY A 148 23.63 -18.30 18.57
C GLY A 148 22.85 -18.68 17.30
N LYS A 149 22.34 -17.69 16.55
CA LYS A 149 21.58 -17.94 15.33
C LYS A 149 22.50 -17.97 14.12
N PRO A 150 22.36 -18.98 13.24
CA PRO A 150 23.09 -18.99 11.99
C PRO A 150 22.57 -17.85 11.11
N ILE A 151 23.52 -17.13 10.52
CA ILE A 151 23.25 -16.24 9.39
C ILE A 151 23.44 -17.12 8.15
N LYS A 152 22.31 -17.48 7.53
CA LYS A 152 22.31 -18.26 6.31
C LYS A 152 21.23 -17.71 5.39
N PRO A 153 21.61 -17.17 4.22
CA PRO A 153 20.65 -16.77 3.21
C PRO A 153 19.71 -17.94 2.89
N PRO A 154 18.39 -17.75 2.95
CA PRO A 154 17.44 -18.79 2.60
C PRO A 154 17.50 -19.09 1.10
N SER A 155 17.35 -20.36 0.73
CA SER A 155 17.09 -20.76 -0.66
C SER A 155 15.69 -20.35 -1.13
N HIS A 156 14.75 -20.13 -0.19
CA HIS A 156 13.38 -19.76 -0.49
C HIS A 156 12.80 -18.89 0.64
N TRP A 157 12.63 -17.60 0.40
CA TRP A 157 11.87 -16.71 1.27
C TRP A 157 10.72 -16.08 0.50
N PHE A 158 9.67 -15.73 1.25
CA PHE A 158 8.58 -14.93 0.71
C PHE A 158 8.91 -13.47 1.04
N GLY A 159 8.92 -12.61 0.02
CA GLY A 159 9.11 -11.18 0.18
C GLY A 159 7.88 -10.51 0.81
N ARG A 160 7.48 -9.36 0.25
CA ARG A 160 6.29 -8.61 0.67
C ARG A 160 4.99 -9.44 0.59
N GLY A 161 4.05 -9.18 1.50
CA GLY A 161 2.80 -9.95 1.64
C GLY A 161 1.80 -9.78 0.50
N ASN A 162 2.01 -8.83 -0.42
CA ASN A 162 1.28 -8.71 -1.67
C ASN A 162 1.80 -9.65 -2.78
N TYR A 163 3.03 -10.20 -2.69
CA TYR A 163 3.49 -11.21 -3.66
C TYR A 163 2.81 -12.57 -3.46
N CYS A 164 2.20 -12.80 -2.29
CA CYS A 164 1.33 -13.94 -2.04
C CYS A 164 -0.11 -13.58 -2.43
N ASP A 165 -0.39 -13.44 -3.73
CA ASP A 165 -1.75 -13.28 -4.25
C ASP A 165 -2.50 -14.60 -4.20
N ILE A 166 -2.83 -15.00 -2.98
CA ILE A 166 -3.89 -15.96 -2.74
C ILE A 166 -5.18 -15.17 -2.86
N ILE A 167 -5.92 -15.42 -3.93
CA ILE A 167 -7.34 -15.07 -3.93
C ILE A 167 -7.99 -16.02 -2.94
N VAL A 168 -8.06 -15.59 -1.69
CA VAL A 168 -8.96 -16.21 -0.72
C VAL A 168 -10.35 -15.82 -1.20
N THR A 169 -10.94 -16.62 -2.09
CA THR A 169 -12.38 -16.59 -2.22
C THR A 169 -12.91 -16.98 -0.85
N GLU A 170 -13.38 -16.00 -0.07
CA GLU A 170 -14.17 -16.33 1.10
C GLU A 170 -15.21 -17.34 0.64
N PRO A 171 -15.33 -18.52 1.27
CA PRO A 171 -16.40 -19.43 0.92
C PRO A 171 -17.68 -18.61 1.05
N LYS A 172 -18.39 -18.39 -0.07
CA LYS A 172 -19.63 -17.59 -0.11
C LYS A 172 -20.42 -17.99 1.12
N ARG A 173 -20.62 -17.06 2.08
CA ARG A 173 -21.28 -17.37 3.35
C ARG A 173 -22.56 -18.11 2.99
N ARG A 174 -22.63 -19.42 3.26
CA ARG A 174 -23.85 -20.20 2.98
C ARG A 174 -24.97 -19.51 3.73
N GLY A 175 -25.99 -19.08 2.97
CA GLY A 175 -27.16 -18.39 3.51
C GLY A 175 -27.76 -19.22 4.63
N PHE A 176 -28.37 -18.56 5.61
CA PHE A 176 -28.95 -19.19 6.79
C PHE A 176 -29.81 -20.43 6.43
N TRP A 177 -30.61 -20.32 5.37
CA TRP A 177 -31.48 -21.39 4.86
C TRP A 177 -30.73 -22.64 4.39
N ILE A 178 -29.56 -22.49 3.78
CA ILE A 178 -28.75 -23.63 3.31
C ILE A 178 -28.23 -24.42 4.51
N ARG A 179 -27.84 -23.75 5.60
CA ARG A 179 -27.41 -24.43 6.83
C ARG A 179 -28.56 -25.14 7.55
N VAL A 180 -29.76 -24.57 7.52
CA VAL A 180 -30.96 -25.22 8.08
C VAL A 180 -31.30 -26.47 7.25
N PHE A 181 -31.22 -26.38 5.92
CA PHE A 181 -31.48 -27.50 5.02
C PHE A 181 -30.45 -28.63 5.21
N ASP A 182 -29.15 -28.31 5.16
CA ASP A 182 -28.07 -29.28 5.36
C ASP A 182 -28.22 -30.04 6.70
N ARG A 183 -28.68 -29.34 7.76
CA ARG A 183 -28.93 -29.92 9.09
C ARG A 183 -30.16 -30.83 9.14
N ILE A 184 -31.23 -30.49 8.42
CA ILE A 184 -32.46 -31.30 8.38
C ILE A 184 -32.23 -32.59 7.59
N PHE A 185 -31.41 -32.56 6.54
CA PHE A 185 -31.19 -33.69 5.64
C PHE A 185 -29.90 -34.48 5.91
N GLY A 186 -29.21 -34.20 7.03
CA GLY A 186 -28.03 -34.98 7.44
C GLY A 186 -26.80 -34.81 6.53
N TYR A 187 -26.71 -33.71 5.78
CA TYR A 187 -25.51 -33.40 5.01
C TYR A 187 -24.43 -32.85 5.97
N GLU A 188 -23.63 -33.75 6.54
CA GLU A 188 -22.40 -33.37 7.23
C GLU A 188 -21.41 -32.81 6.20
N SER A 189 -21.28 -31.48 6.14
CA SER A 189 -20.25 -30.88 5.31
C SER A 189 -18.88 -31.24 5.89
N SER A 190 -18.14 -32.13 5.22
CA SER A 190 -16.72 -32.32 5.47
C SER A 190 -16.05 -30.95 5.40
N GLN A 191 -15.44 -30.54 6.52
CA GLN A 191 -14.60 -29.37 6.75
C GLN A 191 -14.49 -28.37 5.59
N ASN A 192 -14.95 -27.13 5.81
CA ASN A 192 -14.68 -25.98 4.93
C ASN A 192 -13.17 -25.73 4.82
N THR A 193 -12.49 -26.49 3.98
CA THR A 193 -11.12 -26.19 3.60
C THR A 193 -11.18 -25.02 2.62
N PRO A 194 -10.60 -23.85 2.93
CA PRO A 194 -10.52 -22.78 1.95
C PRO A 194 -9.82 -23.32 0.70
N VAL A 195 -10.47 -23.21 -0.47
CA VAL A 195 -9.83 -23.53 -1.73
C VAL A 195 -8.80 -22.44 -1.99
N ILE A 196 -7.52 -22.77 -1.76
CA ILE A 196 -6.39 -21.89 -2.06
C ILE A 196 -6.16 -21.99 -3.57
N ALA A 197 -6.77 -21.10 -4.34
CA ALA A 197 -6.38 -20.91 -5.73
C ALA A 197 -5.02 -20.21 -5.73
N VAL A 198 -3.96 -20.97 -6.02
CA VAL A 198 -2.64 -20.41 -6.29
C VAL A 198 -2.68 -19.85 -7.69
N ASN A 199 -2.73 -18.52 -7.84
CA ASN A 199 -2.48 -17.89 -9.12
C ASN A 199 -1.00 -18.08 -9.46
N ARG A 200 -0.68 -19.20 -10.12
CA ARG A 200 0.61 -19.34 -10.80
C ARG A 200 0.58 -18.43 -12.03
N THR A 201 1.41 -17.39 -11.95
CA THR A 201 2.10 -16.69 -13.05
C THR A 201 1.28 -15.94 -14.11
N ASN A 202 1.75 -14.73 -14.43
CA ASN A 202 1.84 -14.23 -15.81
C ASN A 202 0.58 -14.25 -16.69
N HIS A 203 -0.61 -14.02 -16.14
CA HIS A 203 -1.77 -13.68 -16.97
C HIS A 203 -1.82 -12.18 -17.25
N ARG A 204 -0.94 -11.75 -18.16
CA ARG A 204 -1.21 -10.65 -19.08
C ARG A 204 -1.92 -11.23 -20.31
N GLU A 205 -3.02 -11.96 -20.09
CA GLU A 205 -3.89 -12.39 -21.18
C GLU A 205 -5.15 -11.54 -21.14
N ASN A 206 -5.40 -10.90 -22.29
CA ASN A 206 -6.67 -10.39 -22.77
C ASN A 206 -7.78 -10.38 -21.73
N ILE A 207 -7.87 -9.27 -20.98
CA ILE A 207 -9.14 -8.85 -20.42
C ILE A 207 -10.00 -8.55 -21.65
N GLU A 208 -10.80 -9.53 -22.08
CA GLU A 208 -11.94 -9.28 -22.96
C GLU A 208 -12.64 -8.06 -22.38
N GLU A 209 -12.65 -6.96 -23.13
CA GLU A 209 -13.32 -5.73 -22.76
C GLU A 209 -14.77 -6.10 -22.47
N ARG A 210 -15.08 -6.30 -21.19
CA ARG A 210 -16.46 -6.40 -20.74
C ARG A 210 -17.08 -5.08 -21.12
N VAL A 211 -17.86 -5.11 -22.20
CA VAL A 211 -18.70 -4.01 -22.66
C VAL A 211 -19.49 -3.55 -21.44
N LYS A 212 -19.06 -2.44 -20.85
CA LYS A 212 -19.74 -1.89 -19.69
C LYS A 212 -21.13 -1.50 -20.21
N PRO A 213 -22.21 -1.87 -19.51
CA PRO A 213 -23.55 -1.46 -19.92
C PRO A 213 -23.54 0.06 -20.09
N GLU A 214 -24.09 0.50 -21.22
CA GLU A 214 -24.14 1.91 -21.58
C GLU A 214 -24.83 2.67 -20.44
N ARG A 215 -24.11 3.63 -19.88
CA ARG A 215 -24.53 4.35 -18.70
C ARG A 215 -25.33 5.56 -19.14
N GLU A 216 -26.51 5.75 -18.58
CA GLU A 216 -27.27 6.98 -18.79
C GLU A 216 -26.49 8.18 -18.25
N ILE A 217 -26.10 9.10 -19.14
CA ILE A 217 -25.43 10.37 -18.84
C ILE A 217 -26.54 11.40 -18.61
N LEU A 218 -26.64 11.89 -17.37
CA LEU A 218 -27.67 12.88 -17.00
C LEU A 218 -27.20 14.27 -17.43
N LYS A 219 -28.11 15.11 -17.92
CA LYS A 219 -27.77 16.51 -18.17
C LYS A 219 -27.50 17.22 -16.84
N ILE A 220 -26.25 17.61 -16.62
CA ILE A 220 -25.81 18.36 -15.43
C ILE A 220 -25.85 19.87 -15.68
N ASP A 221 -25.97 20.65 -14.61
CA ASP A 221 -25.87 22.09 -14.66
C ASP A 221 -24.44 22.54 -15.00
N GLU A 222 -24.30 23.53 -15.90
CA GLU A 222 -22.98 24.02 -16.35
C GLU A 222 -22.15 24.61 -15.20
N SER A 223 -22.80 25.11 -14.15
CA SER A 223 -22.10 25.61 -12.95
C SER A 223 -21.28 24.54 -12.25
N PHE A 224 -21.72 23.27 -12.26
CA PHE A 224 -20.93 22.16 -11.73
C PHE A 224 -19.61 22.03 -12.47
N ARG A 225 -19.68 22.00 -13.82
CA ARG A 225 -18.50 21.92 -14.69
C ARG A 225 -17.57 23.12 -14.47
N HIS A 226 -18.13 24.32 -14.43
CA HIS A 226 -17.39 25.55 -14.19
C HIS A 226 -16.59 25.52 -12.88
N HIS A 227 -17.21 25.12 -11.76
CA HIS A 227 -16.53 25.08 -10.46
C HIS A 227 -15.39 24.06 -10.41
N ILE A 228 -15.58 22.86 -10.98
CA ILE A 228 -14.54 21.83 -11.01
C ILE A 228 -13.34 22.31 -11.83
N LEU A 229 -13.57 22.84 -13.04
CA LEU A 229 -12.49 23.31 -13.90
C LEU A 229 -11.80 24.55 -13.34
N ALA A 230 -12.53 25.49 -12.73
CA ALA A 230 -11.96 26.67 -12.10
C ALA A 230 -11.10 26.31 -10.87
N ALA A 231 -11.45 25.26 -10.13
CA ALA A 231 -10.63 24.77 -9.03
C ALA A 231 -9.39 23.99 -9.50
N LEU A 232 -9.46 23.30 -10.65
CA LEU A 232 -8.31 22.59 -11.20
C LEU A 232 -7.33 23.51 -11.92
N SER A 233 -7.80 24.58 -12.56
CA SER A 233 -6.95 25.49 -13.33
C SER A 233 -5.90 26.21 -12.47
N THR A 234 -6.17 26.38 -11.18
CA THR A 234 -5.24 27.00 -10.21
C THR A 234 -4.10 26.06 -9.78
N ILE A 235 -4.21 24.76 -10.02
CA ILE A 235 -3.23 23.76 -9.59
C ILE A 235 -2.26 23.50 -10.74
N GLN A 236 -0.95 23.66 -10.52
CA GLN A 236 0.07 23.32 -11.51
C GLN A 236 0.40 21.81 -11.47
N GLY A 237 0.39 21.16 -12.63
CA GLY A 237 0.74 19.75 -12.78
C GLY A 237 -0.38 18.75 -12.44
N GLU A 238 0.03 17.54 -12.05
CA GLU A 238 -0.88 16.50 -11.55
C GLU A 238 -1.14 16.66 -10.05
N ILE A 239 -2.35 16.33 -9.62
CA ILE A 239 -2.71 16.31 -8.20
C ILE A 239 -3.40 15.00 -7.83
N ASP A 240 -3.07 14.45 -6.66
CA ASP A 240 -3.79 13.32 -6.09
C ASP A 240 -5.26 13.71 -5.81
N LEU A 241 -6.21 12.86 -6.18
CA LEU A 241 -7.64 13.13 -6.11
C LEU A 241 -8.14 13.39 -4.68
N ALA A 242 -7.58 12.74 -3.67
CA ALA A 242 -7.94 13.00 -2.28
C ALA A 242 -7.45 14.39 -1.83
N THR A 243 -6.26 14.77 -2.27
CA THR A 243 -5.69 16.11 -2.08
C THR A 243 -6.51 17.16 -2.80
N PHE A 244 -6.88 16.92 -4.07
CA PHE A 244 -7.78 17.80 -4.83
C PHE A 244 -9.14 17.93 -4.13
N SER A 245 -9.70 16.86 -3.58
CA SER A 245 -10.97 16.96 -2.84
C SER A 245 -10.88 17.87 -1.62
N SER A 246 -9.71 17.97 -0.98
CA SER A 246 -9.48 18.85 0.16
C SER A 246 -9.28 20.29 -0.30
N TYR A 247 -8.54 20.48 -1.40
CA TYR A 247 -8.38 21.78 -2.05
C TYR A 247 -9.72 22.35 -2.53
N PHE A 248 -10.54 21.53 -3.20
CA PHE A 248 -11.84 21.90 -3.72
C PHE A 248 -12.79 22.42 -2.61
N GLN A 249 -12.74 21.81 -1.42
CA GLN A 249 -13.50 22.30 -0.27
C GLN A 249 -13.11 23.74 0.13
N LEU A 250 -11.84 24.09 0.03
CA LEU A 250 -11.35 25.45 0.31
C LEU A 250 -11.76 26.41 -0.81
N TYR A 251 -11.70 25.96 -2.06
CA TYR A 251 -12.22 26.71 -3.21
C TYR A 251 -13.72 27.04 -3.05
N LEU A 252 -14.54 26.10 -2.58
CA LEU A 252 -15.96 26.38 -2.33
C LEU A 252 -16.15 27.47 -1.27
N VAL A 253 -15.38 27.41 -0.18
CA VAL A 253 -15.44 28.42 0.88
C VAL A 253 -15.00 29.79 0.35
N SER A 254 -13.99 29.88 -0.52
CA SER A 254 -13.55 31.15 -1.10
C SER A 254 -14.53 31.75 -2.13
N LYS A 255 -15.55 30.98 -2.52
CA LYS A 255 -16.69 31.42 -3.34
C LYS A 255 -17.96 31.63 -2.52
N ASP A 256 -17.83 31.78 -1.19
CA ASP A 256 -18.94 31.91 -0.25
C ASP A 256 -19.96 30.76 -0.32
N MET A 257 -19.51 29.58 -0.75
CA MET A 257 -20.32 28.36 -0.81
C MET A 257 -20.09 27.48 0.41
N ARG A 258 -21.10 26.67 0.74
CA ARG A 258 -21.00 25.69 1.83
C ARG A 258 -19.85 24.70 1.55
N LYS A 259 -18.97 24.53 2.53
CA LYS A 259 -17.94 23.48 2.53
C LYS A 259 -18.58 22.10 2.41
N GLN A 260 -18.23 21.38 1.35
CA GLN A 260 -18.72 20.01 1.09
C GLN A 260 -17.71 19.22 0.26
N SER A 261 -17.70 17.90 0.43
CA SER A 261 -16.82 17.01 -0.37
C SER A 261 -17.18 17.06 -1.86
N LEU A 262 -16.25 16.71 -2.75
CA LEU A 262 -16.50 16.63 -4.20
C LEU A 262 -17.72 15.77 -4.54
N LYS A 263 -17.91 14.65 -3.83
CA LYS A 263 -19.04 13.75 -4.03
C LYS A 263 -20.37 14.36 -3.58
N GLN A 264 -20.37 15.10 -2.47
CA GLN A 264 -21.57 15.82 -2.01
C GLN A 264 -21.91 16.97 -2.96
N PHE A 265 -20.90 17.69 -3.45
CA PHE A 265 -21.06 18.73 -4.46
C PHE A 265 -21.65 18.16 -5.74
N ALA A 266 -21.08 17.09 -6.31
CA ALA A 266 -21.64 16.39 -7.47
C ALA A 266 -23.10 15.98 -7.25
N HIS A 267 -23.42 15.46 -6.07
CA HIS A 267 -24.78 15.07 -5.72
C HIS A 267 -25.75 16.25 -5.63
N SER A 268 -25.32 17.45 -5.22
CA SER A 268 -26.19 18.64 -5.25
C SER A 268 -26.57 19.07 -6.67
N PHE A 269 -25.87 18.56 -7.68
CA PHE A 269 -26.16 18.75 -9.12
C PHE A 269 -26.83 17.53 -9.77
N GLY A 270 -27.42 16.63 -8.97
CA GLY A 270 -28.20 15.49 -9.47
C GLY A 270 -27.37 14.24 -9.83
N ILE A 271 -26.05 14.26 -9.65
CA ILE A 271 -25.22 13.08 -9.93
C ILE A 271 -25.49 11.97 -8.90
N PRO A 272 -25.79 10.72 -9.31
CA PRO A 272 -26.15 9.65 -8.39
C PRO A 272 -25.03 9.30 -7.39
N LYS A 273 -25.37 9.11 -6.11
CA LYS A 273 -24.42 8.78 -5.03
C LYS A 273 -23.57 7.52 -5.26
N ARG A 274 -24.03 6.61 -6.13
CA ARG A 274 -23.30 5.39 -6.49
C ARG A 274 -22.12 5.64 -7.42
N ARG A 275 -22.08 6.79 -8.11
CA ARG A 275 -20.99 7.15 -9.02
C ARG A 275 -19.72 7.45 -8.24
N SER A 276 -18.63 6.83 -8.63
CA SER A 276 -17.30 7.23 -8.22
C SER A 276 -16.89 8.51 -8.95
N PHE A 277 -15.95 9.27 -8.40
CA PHE A 277 -15.53 10.51 -9.03
C PHE A 277 -14.78 10.28 -10.35
N ILE A 278 -14.16 9.10 -10.53
CA ILE A 278 -13.55 8.73 -11.82
C ILE A 278 -14.62 8.55 -12.90
N GLU A 279 -15.74 7.92 -12.56
CA GLU A 279 -16.86 7.81 -13.50
C GLU A 279 -17.45 9.19 -13.82
N ILE A 280 -17.43 10.13 -12.87
CA ILE A 280 -17.84 11.52 -13.11
C ILE A 280 -16.87 12.21 -14.08
N ILE A 281 -15.56 12.00 -13.94
CA ILE A 281 -14.56 12.52 -14.89
C ILE A 281 -14.78 11.93 -16.28
N GLU A 282 -14.95 10.62 -16.38
CA GLU A 282 -15.22 9.92 -17.65
C GLU A 282 -16.51 10.43 -18.32
N ASP A 283 -17.59 10.57 -17.56
CA ASP A 283 -18.90 10.91 -18.11
C ASP A 283 -19.04 12.41 -18.48
N TYR A 284 -18.37 13.32 -17.75
CA TYR A 284 -18.62 14.77 -17.84
C TYR A 284 -17.40 15.65 -18.14
N PHE A 285 -16.18 15.12 -18.02
CA PHE A 285 -14.94 15.88 -18.14
C PHE A 285 -13.89 15.19 -19.02
N SER A 286 -14.32 14.27 -19.89
CA SER A 286 -13.42 13.45 -20.71
C SER A 286 -12.55 14.27 -21.67
N ASN A 287 -12.95 15.51 -21.99
CA ASN A 287 -12.24 16.38 -22.93
C ASN A 287 -11.31 17.37 -22.21
N GLU A 288 -11.45 17.53 -20.90
CA GLU A 288 -10.83 18.59 -20.12
C GLU A 288 -9.89 18.03 -19.04
N ILE A 289 -10.17 16.85 -18.51
CA ILE A 289 -9.45 16.26 -17.39
C ILE A 289 -8.91 14.88 -17.79
N ASP A 290 -7.61 14.68 -17.63
CA ASP A 290 -6.97 13.38 -17.64
C ASP A 290 -6.81 12.83 -16.23
N TYR A 291 -6.74 11.51 -16.12
CA TYR A 291 -6.43 10.84 -14.87
C TYR A 291 -5.53 9.62 -15.07
N ARG A 292 -4.67 9.34 -14.08
CA ARG A 292 -3.91 8.09 -14.01
C ARG A 292 -4.05 7.43 -12.64
N ARG A 293 -3.96 6.10 -12.62
CA ARG A 293 -4.03 5.31 -11.38
C ARG A 293 -2.64 4.84 -10.97
N VAL A 294 -2.34 4.90 -9.68
CA VAL A 294 -1.15 4.30 -9.08
C VAL A 294 -1.60 3.25 -8.08
N GLY A 295 -1.47 1.98 -8.47
CA GLY A 295 -2.06 0.87 -7.73
C GLY A 295 -3.59 0.86 -7.82
N GLN A 296 -4.26 0.31 -6.80
CA GLN A 296 -5.72 0.15 -6.80
C GLN A 296 -6.48 1.37 -6.30
N THR A 297 -5.82 2.26 -5.54
CA THR A 297 -6.51 3.25 -4.70
C THR A 297 -6.14 4.70 -5.01
N VAL A 298 -4.93 4.96 -5.49
CA VAL A 298 -4.45 6.33 -5.72
C VAL A 298 -4.79 6.74 -7.14
N VAL A 299 -5.39 7.92 -7.29
CA VAL A 299 -5.73 8.50 -8.59
C VAL A 299 -5.19 9.91 -8.66
N TYR A 300 -4.40 10.20 -9.68
CA TYR A 300 -3.96 11.54 -10.01
C TYR A 300 -4.82 12.10 -11.14
N ILE A 301 -5.10 13.39 -11.10
CA ILE A 301 -5.86 14.11 -12.12
C ILE A 301 -5.09 15.33 -12.60
N THR A 302 -5.27 15.71 -13.86
CA THR A 302 -4.68 16.92 -14.45
C THR A 302 -5.55 17.47 -15.59
N MET A 303 -5.32 18.72 -15.99
CA MET A 303 -6.05 19.36 -17.10
C MET A 303 -5.39 19.00 -18.44
N LYS A 304 -6.18 18.55 -19.43
CA LYS A 304 -5.71 18.15 -20.77
C LYS A 304 -5.04 19.26 -21.57
N ASN A 305 -5.56 20.49 -21.47
CA ASN A 305 -5.13 21.63 -22.29
C ASN A 305 -3.96 22.41 -21.69
N ARG A 306 -3.18 21.80 -20.80
CA ARG A 306 -1.92 22.40 -20.34
C ARG A 306 -0.82 21.67 -21.09
N GLU A 307 -0.15 22.37 -22.01
CA GLU A 307 1.09 21.96 -22.70
C GLU A 307 2.21 21.68 -21.69
N VAL A 308 2.04 20.65 -20.86
CA VAL A 308 2.95 20.28 -19.77
C VAL A 308 3.65 18.95 -20.09
N PHE A 309 3.35 18.32 -21.23
CA PHE A 309 3.88 16.99 -21.56
C PHE A 309 4.56 16.82 -22.92
N GLU A 310 4.94 17.89 -23.64
CA GLU A 310 5.88 17.75 -24.77
C GLU A 310 7.36 17.81 -24.34
N TYR A 311 7.67 18.23 -23.12
CA TYR A 311 9.06 18.36 -22.67
C TYR A 311 9.69 17.10 -22.04
N LEU A 312 8.89 16.11 -21.63
CA LEU A 312 9.40 14.88 -21.00
C LEU A 312 9.43 13.66 -21.94
N ALA A 313 8.98 13.82 -23.18
CA ALA A 313 9.05 12.77 -24.21
C ALA A 313 10.21 12.96 -25.20
N ASN A 314 10.89 14.12 -25.17
CA ASN A 314 11.94 14.51 -26.13
C ASN A 314 13.34 14.65 -25.50
N GLU A 315 13.57 14.19 -24.25
CA GLU A 315 14.91 14.18 -23.64
C GLU A 315 15.66 12.84 -23.80
N ASP A 316 15.11 11.90 -24.59
CA ASP A 316 15.73 10.60 -24.91
C ASP A 316 16.08 10.43 -26.41
N GLU A 317 16.27 11.53 -27.16
CA GLU A 317 16.90 11.50 -28.51
C GLU A 317 18.30 12.11 -28.55
#